data_AF-A0A355IKV1-F1
#
_entry.id   AF-A0A355IKV1-F1
#
_cell.length_a   1.000
_cell.length_b   1.000
_cell.length_c   1.000
_cell.angle_alpha   90.00
_cell.angle_beta   90.00
_cell.angle_gamma   90.00
#
_symmetry.space_group_name_H-M   'P 1'
#
loop_
_entity.id
_entity.type
_entity.pdbx_description
1 polymer ?
#
loop_
_entity_poly.entity_id
_entity_poly.type
_entity_poly.pdbx_seq_one_letter_code
_entity_poly.pdbx_strand_id
1 'polypeptide(L)' 'SQADILVVIGTSLQVYPAAGLLEDAPHTCRIFLIDPNDISVLRKDVQIIQKQAVEGVKELLKIIMD' A
#
# COMPACT_ATOMS: atom_id res chain seq x y z
N SER A 1 -9.33 7.47 10.13
CA SER A 1 -9.34 6.01 9.88
C SER A 1 -9.11 5.17 11.18
N GLN A 2 -9.66 3.94 11.25
CA GLN A 2 -9.48 2.95 12.34
C GLN A 2 -8.75 1.66 11.88
N ALA A 3 -8.13 1.68 10.69
CA ALA A 3 -7.54 0.47 10.11
C ALA A 3 -6.16 0.15 10.71
N ASP A 4 -5.94 -1.12 11.04
CA ASP A 4 -4.62 -1.63 11.44
C ASP A 4 -3.70 -1.85 10.24
N ILE A 5 -4.26 -2.21 9.08
CA ILE A 5 -3.56 -2.44 7.83
C ILE A 5 -4.31 -1.80 6.66
N LEU A 6 -3.60 -1.09 5.79
CA LEU A 6 -4.08 -0.57 4.52
C LEU A 6 -3.29 -1.22 3.37
N VAL A 7 -3.99 -1.75 2.38
CA VAL A 7 -3.37 -2.35 1.18
C VAL A 7 -3.89 -1.63 -0.05
N VAL A 8 -2.97 -1.06 -0.83
CA VAL A 8 -3.23 -0.38 -2.10
C VAL A 8 -2.69 -1.26 -3.23
N ILE A 9 -3.52 -1.57 -4.23
CA ILE A 9 -3.15 -2.50 -5.32
C ILE A 9 -3.53 -1.91 -6.67
N GLY A 10 -2.57 -1.83 -7.59
CA GLY A 10 -2.82 -1.52 -9.01
C GLY A 10 -3.42 -0.13 -9.26
N THR A 11 -2.96 0.88 -8.51
CA THR A 11 -3.37 2.28 -8.71
C THR A 11 -2.16 3.19 -8.63
N SER A 12 -2.16 4.23 -9.46
CA SER A 12 -1.13 5.27 -9.44
C SER A 12 -1.26 6.23 -8.25
N LEU A 13 -2.38 6.18 -7.52
CA LEU A 13 -2.75 7.14 -6.47
C LEU A 13 -2.67 8.61 -6.94
N GLN A 14 -3.00 8.89 -8.21
CA GLN A 14 -2.99 10.25 -8.77
C GLN A 14 -4.36 10.95 -8.75
N VAL A 15 -5.43 10.23 -8.36
CA VAL A 15 -6.81 10.75 -8.41
C VAL A 15 -7.37 10.87 -6.99
N TYR A 16 -7.76 12.08 -6.61
CA TYR A 16 -8.52 12.34 -5.38
C TYR A 16 -9.98 11.85 -5.54
N PRO A 17 -10.62 11.25 -4.53
CA PRO A 17 -10.19 11.14 -3.13
C PRO A 17 -9.25 9.97 -2.81
N ALA A 18 -9.12 8.97 -3.69
CA ALA A 18 -8.37 7.74 -3.39
C ALA A 18 -6.88 7.99 -3.08
N ALA A 19 -6.26 8.97 -3.75
CA ALA A 19 -4.90 9.41 -3.45
C ALA A 19 -4.69 9.80 -1.97
N GLY A 20 -5.71 10.39 -1.34
CA GLY A 20 -5.68 10.87 0.04
C GLY A 20 -5.76 9.77 1.11
N LEU A 21 -5.96 8.51 0.71
CA LEU A 21 -6.07 7.39 1.65
C LEU A 21 -4.76 7.11 2.39
N LEU A 22 -3.62 7.40 1.76
CA LEU A 22 -2.32 7.27 2.42
C LEU A 22 -2.16 8.29 3.55
N GLU A 23 -2.74 9.47 3.42
CA GLU A 23 -2.67 10.53 4.43
C GLU A 23 -3.72 10.33 5.53
N ASP A 24 -4.90 9.77 5.22
CA ASP A 24 -5.95 9.51 6.20
C ASP A 24 -5.65 8.31 7.12
N ALA A 25 -4.82 7.36 6.66
CA ALA A 25 -4.42 6.22 7.47
C ALA A 25 -3.61 6.68 8.70
N PRO A 26 -3.89 6.16 9.92
CA PRO A 26 -3.12 6.56 11.10
C PRO A 26 -1.66 6.11 10.99
N HIS A 27 -0.75 6.75 11.73
CA HIS A 27 0.68 6.36 11.77
C HIS A 27 0.93 4.96 12.32
N THR A 28 -0.04 4.40 13.07
CA THR A 28 0.01 3.02 13.56
C THR A 28 -0.43 2.00 12.51
N CYS A 29 -1.05 2.44 11.41
CA CYS A 29 -1.50 1.57 10.33
C CYS A 29 -0.29 1.09 9.52
N ARG A 30 -0.15 -0.22 9.32
CA ARG A 30 0.84 -0.76 8.37
C ARG A 30 0.29 -0.58 6.96
N ILE A 31 1.06 0.09 6.10
CA ILE A 31 0.61 0.39 4.74
C ILE A 31 1.44 -0.39 3.74
N PHE A 32 0.76 -1.09 2.83
CA PHE A 32 1.36 -1.83 1.74
C PHE A 32 0.88 -1.30 0.40
N LEU A 33 1.80 -1.08 -0.53
CA LEU A 33 1.50 -0.68 -1.91
C LEU A 33 2.02 -1.77 -2.85
N ILE A 34 1.14 -2.35 -3.66
CA ILE A 34 1.45 -3.40 -4.63
C ILE A 34 1.24 -2.84 -6.04
N ASP A 35 2.34 -2.60 -6.75
CA ASP A 35 2.32 -2.14 -8.14
C ASP A 35 3.64 -2.52 -8.83
N PRO A 36 3.66 -2.97 -10.09
CA PRO A 36 4.90 -3.26 -10.81
C PRO A 36 5.74 -2.01 -11.14
N ASN A 37 5.12 -0.82 -11.16
CA ASN A 37 5.80 0.42 -11.48
C ASN A 37 6.59 0.95 -10.28
N ASP A 38 7.60 1.78 -10.57
CA ASP A 38 8.31 2.53 -9.55
C ASP A 38 7.44 3.72 -9.11
N ILE A 39 6.69 3.53 -8.01
CA ILE A 39 5.78 4.53 -7.47
C ILE A 39 6.47 5.26 -6.32
N SER A 40 6.62 6.58 -6.48
CA SER A 40 7.10 7.45 -5.41
C SER A 40 5.93 7.94 -4.56
N VAL A 41 6.02 7.69 -3.25
CA VAL A 41 5.07 8.19 -2.24
C VAL A 41 5.80 9.08 -1.24
N LEU A 42 5.16 10.16 -0.80
CA LEU A 42 5.75 11.09 0.18
C LEU A 42 5.87 10.46 1.57
N ARG A 43 4.95 9.55 1.90
CA ARG A 43 4.84 8.89 3.19
C ARG A 43 5.86 7.73 3.28
N LYS A 44 6.76 7.79 4.27
CA LYS A 44 7.95 6.91 4.36
C LYS A 44 7.68 5.53 4.97
N ASP A 45 6.58 5.37 5.68
CA ASP A 45 6.13 4.12 6.32
C ASP A 45 5.25 3.26 5.40
N VAL A 46 5.24 3.56 4.09
CA VAL A 46 4.64 2.71 3.08
C VAL A 46 5.64 1.65 2.64
N GLN A 47 5.27 0.38 2.77
CA GLN A 47 6.03 -0.73 2.25
C GLN A 47 5.60 -1.04 0.80
N ILE A 48 6.49 -0.81 -0.15
CA ILE A 48 6.22 -1.03 -1.58
C ILE A 48 6.65 -2.45 -1.96
N ILE A 49 5.72 -3.21 -2.54
CA ILE A 49 5.95 -4.52 -3.13
C ILE A 49 5.87 -4.36 -4.65
N GLN A 50 7.03 -4.23 -5.29
CA GLN A 50 7.11 -3.90 -6.72
C GLN A 50 6.82 -5.11 -7.61
N LYS A 51 5.57 -5.57 -7.62
CA LYS A 51 5.10 -6.77 -8.32
C LYS A 51 3.71 -6.58 -8.92
N GLN A 52 3.39 -7.43 -9.89
CA GLN A 52 2.01 -7.60 -10.36
C GLN A 52 1.09 -8.00 -9.21
N ALA A 53 -0.17 -7.55 -9.26
CA ALA A 53 -1.13 -7.72 -8.17
C ALA A 53 -1.19 -9.14 -7.61
N VAL A 54 -1.27 -10.16 -8.47
CA VAL A 54 -1.36 -11.57 -8.05
C VAL A 54 -0.13 -12.01 -7.26
N GLU A 55 1.08 -11.73 -7.76
CA GLU A 55 2.32 -12.13 -7.10
C GLU A 55 2.61 -11.29 -5.85
N GLY A 56 2.29 -10.00 -5.89
CA GLY A 56 2.44 -9.11 -4.74
C GLY A 56 1.51 -9.47 -3.59
N VAL A 57 0.27 -9.89 -3.85
CA VAL A 57 -0.65 -10.35 -2.80
C VAL A 57 -0.14 -11.64 -2.15
N LYS A 58 0.39 -12.58 -2.93
CA LYS A 58 1.01 -13.81 -2.37
C LYS A 58 2.19 -13.49 -1.46
N GLU A 59 3.00 -12.49 -1.81
CA GLU A 59 4.12 -12.04 -0.98
C GLU A 59 3.64 -11.33 0.28
N LEU A 60 2.64 -10.45 0.16
CA LEU A 60 2.01 -9.79 1.29
C LEU A 60 1.47 -10.79 2.31
N LEU A 61 0.80 -11.85 1.85
CA LEU A 61 0.27 -12.90 2.73
C LEU A 61 1.38 -13.54 3.57
N LYS A 62 2.58 -13.74 3.04
CA LYS A 62 3.72 -14.25 3.82
C LYS A 62 4.12 -13.25 4.91
N ILE A 63 4.27 -11.98 4.55
CA ILE A 63 4.69 -10.91 5.46
C ILE A 63 3.73 -10.71 6.63
N ILE A 64 2.42 -10.90 6.43
CA ILE A 64 1.41 -10.65 7.48
C ILE A 64 1.02 -11.90 8.28
N MET A 65 1.33 -13.09 7.77
CA MET A 65 1.01 -14.37 8.43
C MET A 65 2.21 -14.97 9.17
N ASP A 66 3.42 -14.44 8.96
CA ASP A 66 4.60 -14.66 9.81
C ASP A 66 4.50 -13.87 11.13
#